data_AF-A0A7S3PRF7-F1
#
_entry.id   AF-A0A7S3PRF7-F1
#
_cell.length_a   1.000
_cell.length_b   1.000
_cell.length_c   1.000
_cell.angle_alpha   90.00
_cell.angle_beta   90.00
_cell.angle_gamma   90.00
#
_symmetry.space_group_name_H-M   'P 1'
#
loop_
_entity.id
_entity.type
_entity.pdbx_description
1 polymer ?
#
loop_
_entity_poly.entity_id
_entity_poly.type
_entity_poly.pdbx_seq_one_letter_code
_entity_poly.pdbx_strand_id
1 'polypeptide(L)'
;LIDILAGRKTMGVISSGGIAIGNEYATPVLLRSHCGYVMQDSVLPGTQTVYEYLRFHAYLRTTADESAGSSINVLRERKIEEVVNAMGLSKCLDTLIGDYYVKGISGGEKRRTSIAVELLAGKKIILLDEPTSGLDSAASIQVMSSL
;
A
#
# COMPACT_ATOMS: atom_id res chain seq x y z
N LEU A 1 7.54 -15.39 7.38
CA LEU A 1 6.18 -15.78 7.83
C LEU A 1 5.11 -14.96 7.12
N ILE A 2 5.23 -13.64 7.08
CA ILE A 2 4.24 -12.74 6.47
C ILE A 2 4.00 -13.04 4.98
N ASP A 3 5.02 -13.47 4.22
CA ASP A 3 4.85 -13.93 2.83
C ASP A 3 3.90 -15.11 2.68
N ILE A 4 3.85 -16.00 3.68
CA ILE A 4 2.94 -17.14 3.68
C ILE A 4 1.51 -16.63 3.90
N LEU A 5 1.33 -15.73 4.87
CA LEU A 5 0.03 -15.11 5.19
C LEU A 5 -0.49 -14.23 4.04
N ALA A 6 0.40 -13.59 3.29
CA ALA A 6 0.07 -12.83 2.09
C ALA A 6 -0.21 -13.73 0.86
N GLY A 7 0.00 -15.04 0.97
CA GLY A 7 -0.12 -15.97 -0.16
C GLY A 7 0.95 -15.75 -1.25
N ARG A 8 2.13 -15.22 -0.88
CA ARG A 8 3.23 -14.86 -1.79
C ARG A 8 4.48 -15.75 -1.67
N LYS A 9 4.48 -16.76 -0.80
CA LYS A 9 5.59 -17.73 -0.73
C LYS A 9 5.79 -18.45 -2.07
N THR A 10 6.99 -18.34 -2.62
CA THR A 10 7.38 -18.94 -3.92
C THR A 10 8.22 -20.21 -3.79
N MET A 11 8.82 -20.46 -2.62
CA MET A 11 9.72 -21.61 -2.40
C MET A 11 9.39 -22.36 -1.11
N GLY A 12 9.57 -23.69 -1.13
CA GLY A 12 9.33 -24.59 0.00
C GLY A 12 7.88 -25.05 0.15
N VAL A 13 7.67 -26.21 0.77
CA VAL A 13 6.35 -26.82 0.95
C VAL A 13 5.76 -26.43 2.31
N ILE A 14 4.46 -26.12 2.36
CA ILE A 14 3.71 -26.03 3.61
C ILE A 14 3.19 -27.43 3.91
N SER A 15 3.87 -28.16 4.78
CA SER A 15 3.57 -29.57 5.08
C SER A 15 2.40 -29.75 6.05
N SER A 16 2.07 -28.72 6.83
CA SER A 16 1.00 -28.77 7.83
C SER A 16 0.47 -27.37 8.15
N GLY A 17 -0.73 -27.32 8.74
CA GLY A 17 -1.43 -26.09 9.09
C GLY A 17 -2.36 -25.59 7.99
N GLY A 18 -3.16 -24.57 8.32
CA GLY A 18 -4.08 -23.91 7.40
C GLY A 18 -4.29 -22.46 7.82
N ILE A 19 -4.56 -21.59 6.85
CA ILE A 19 -4.90 -20.19 7.10
C ILE A 19 -6.38 -20.04 6.83
N ALA A 20 -7.11 -19.36 7.70
CA ALA A 20 -8.52 -19.03 7.50
C ALA A 20 -8.71 -17.51 7.49
N ILE A 21 -9.65 -17.03 6.68
CA ILE A 21 -10.15 -15.65 6.72
C ILE A 21 -11.61 -15.73 7.14
N GLY A 22 -11.94 -15.23 8.34
CA GLY A 22 -13.24 -15.50 8.95
C GLY A 22 -13.38 -16.98 9.29
N ASN A 23 -14.44 -17.63 8.81
CA ASN A 23 -14.72 -19.04 9.08
C ASN A 23 -14.32 -19.99 7.95
N GLU A 24 -13.62 -19.50 6.91
CA GLU A 24 -13.27 -20.29 5.73
C GLU A 24 -11.76 -20.42 5.56
N TYR A 25 -11.29 -21.64 5.27
CA TYR A 25 -9.90 -21.88 4.90
C TYR A 25 -9.57 -21.15 3.59
N ALA A 26 -8.53 -20.34 3.64
CA ALA A 26 -8.11 -19.46 2.57
C ALA A 26 -7.06 -20.13 1.68
N THR A 27 -7.34 -20.17 0.39
CA THR A 27 -6.31 -20.49 -0.62
C THR A 27 -5.35 -19.30 -0.80
N PRO A 28 -4.14 -19.51 -1.36
CA PRO A 28 -3.25 -18.39 -1.68
C PRO A 28 -3.88 -17.33 -2.59
N VAL A 29 -4.82 -17.72 -3.47
CA VAL A 29 -5.56 -16.79 -4.33
C VAL A 29 -6.50 -15.91 -3.49
N LEU A 30 -7.23 -16.52 -2.54
CA LEU A 30 -8.12 -15.80 -1.63
C LEU A 30 -7.35 -14.85 -0.71
N LEU A 31 -6.19 -15.28 -0.21
CA LEU A 31 -5.30 -14.44 0.61
C LEU A 31 -4.87 -13.19 -0.17
N ARG A 32 -4.39 -13.34 -1.42
CA ARG A 32 -3.99 -12.19 -2.25
C ARG A 32 -5.16 -11.29 -2.64
N SER A 33 -6.38 -11.82 -2.73
CA SER A 33 -7.55 -10.99 -3.05
C SER A 33 -8.03 -10.16 -1.87
N HIS A 34 -7.81 -10.62 -0.64
CA HIS A 34 -8.25 -9.97 0.61
C HIS A 34 -7.17 -9.12 1.29
N CYS A 35 -5.90 -9.48 1.11
CA CYS A 35 -4.76 -8.85 1.77
C CYS A 35 -3.99 -7.93 0.81
N GLY A 36 -3.75 -6.69 1.24
CA GLY A 36 -2.67 -5.85 0.73
C GLY A 36 -1.36 -6.24 1.40
N TYR A 37 -0.24 -6.12 0.70
CA TYR A 37 1.08 -6.46 1.25
C TYR A 37 2.11 -5.41 0.86
N VAL A 38 2.69 -4.79 1.89
CA VAL A 38 3.75 -3.79 1.78
C VAL A 38 5.07 -4.46 2.13
N MET A 39 5.95 -4.57 1.14
CA MET A 39 7.27 -5.17 1.30
C MET A 39 8.21 -4.26 2.11
N GLN A 40 9.24 -4.85 2.70
CA GLN A 40 10.31 -4.10 3.38
C GLN A 40 10.97 -3.11 2.41
N ASP A 41 11.43 -3.60 1.26
CA ASP A 41 11.96 -2.76 0.18
C ASP A 41 10.86 -2.43 -0.84
N SER A 42 10.39 -1.20 -0.79
CA SER A 42 9.38 -0.71 -1.73
C SER A 42 10.05 -0.23 -3.01
N VAL A 43 9.71 -0.86 -4.14
CA VAL A 43 10.15 -0.41 -5.45
C VAL A 43 9.23 0.73 -5.90
N LEU A 44 9.70 1.97 -5.75
CA LEU A 44 8.99 3.16 -6.21
C LEU A 44 9.72 3.79 -7.40
N PRO A 45 9.01 4.29 -8.43
CA PRO A 45 9.62 4.93 -9.58
C PRO A 45 10.16 6.32 -9.20
N GLY A 46 11.46 6.57 -9.46
CA GLY A 46 12.09 7.85 -9.11
C GLY A 46 11.64 9.04 -9.97
N THR A 47 11.09 8.78 -11.15
CA THR A 47 10.78 9.79 -12.17
C THR A 47 9.35 10.34 -12.11
N GLN A 48 8.51 9.84 -11.20
CA GLN A 48 7.13 10.30 -11.02
C GLN A 48 7.01 11.10 -9.72
N THR A 49 6.02 12.01 -9.68
CA THR A 49 5.60 12.64 -8.43
C THR A 49 4.80 11.67 -7.57
N VAL A 50 4.70 11.98 -6.27
CA VAL A 50 3.86 11.18 -5.35
C VAL A 50 2.40 11.16 -5.83
N TYR A 51 1.85 12.30 -6.27
CA TYR A 51 0.48 12.38 -6.76
C TYR A 51 0.26 11.53 -8.02
N GLU A 52 1.16 11.64 -9.00
CA GLU A 52 1.07 10.84 -10.25
C GLU A 52 1.05 9.34 -9.95
N TYR A 53 1.94 8.91 -9.06
CA TYR A 53 2.05 7.51 -8.67
C TYR A 53 0.80 7.01 -7.95
N LEU A 54 0.31 7.74 -6.95
CA LEU A 54 -0.93 7.39 -6.24
C LEU A 54 -2.13 7.38 -7.18
N ARG A 55 -2.23 8.38 -8.06
CA ARG A 55 -3.31 8.46 -9.04
C ARG A 55 -3.29 7.30 -10.01
N PHE A 56 -2.13 6.93 -10.54
CA PHE A 56 -1.98 5.74 -11.38
C PHE A 56 -2.52 4.48 -10.68
N HIS A 57 -2.12 4.24 -9.43
CA HIS A 57 -2.59 3.09 -8.66
C HIS A 57 -4.09 3.15 -8.34
N ALA A 58 -4.64 4.31 -8.01
CA ALA A 58 -6.07 4.48 -7.76
C ALA A 58 -6.90 4.13 -9.00
N TYR A 59 -6.46 4.55 -10.19
CA TYR A 59 -7.18 4.29 -11.44
C TYR A 59 -7.17 2.81 -11.83
N LEU A 60 -6.09 2.10 -11.54
CA LEU A 60 -5.98 0.66 -11.83
C LEU A 60 -6.68 -0.24 -10.79
N ARG A 61 -6.71 0.17 -9.53
CA ARG A 61 -7.13 -0.72 -8.43
C ARG A 61 -8.52 -0.39 -7.87
N THR A 62 -9.09 0.76 -8.22
CA THR A 62 -10.45 1.13 -7.81
C THR A 62 -11.47 0.56 -8.79
N THR A 63 -12.29 -0.37 -8.30
CA THR A 63 -13.44 -0.92 -9.02
C THR A 63 -14.66 -0.02 -8.84
N ALA A 64 -15.47 0.15 -9.88
CA ALA A 64 -16.73 0.86 -9.77
C ALA A 64 -17.73 0.02 -8.96
N ASP A 65 -18.41 0.67 -8.02
CA ASP A 65 -19.68 0.17 -7.51
C ASP A 65 -20.77 0.83 -8.34
N GLU A 66 -21.37 0.06 -9.25
CA GLU A 66 -22.45 0.53 -10.14
C GLU A 66 -23.66 1.06 -9.35
N SER A 67 -23.79 0.67 -8.07
CA SER A 67 -24.89 1.04 -7.18
C SER A 67 -24.77 2.45 -6.61
N ALA A 68 -23.59 3.07 -6.64
CA ALA A 68 -23.29 4.29 -5.88
C ALA A 68 -23.67 5.60 -6.60
N GLY A 69 -24.17 5.55 -7.85
CA GLY A 69 -24.64 6.72 -8.63
C GLY A 69 -23.58 7.80 -8.92
N SER A 70 -22.35 7.65 -8.43
CA SER A 70 -21.24 8.59 -8.58
C SER A 70 -20.32 8.12 -9.70
N SER A 71 -19.80 9.07 -10.50
CA SER A 71 -18.78 8.74 -11.51
C SER A 71 -17.56 8.10 -10.85
N ILE A 72 -17.07 7.00 -11.42
CA ILE A 72 -15.90 6.26 -10.93
C ILE A 72 -14.67 7.16 -10.75
N ASN A 73 -14.53 8.21 -11.57
CA ASN A 73 -13.43 9.16 -11.44
C ASN A 73 -13.55 10.01 -10.18
N VAL A 74 -14.78 10.42 -9.80
CA VAL A 74 -15.02 11.16 -8.55
C VAL A 74 -14.67 10.29 -7.34
N LEU A 75 -15.03 9.01 -7.37
CA LEU A 75 -14.68 8.05 -6.31
C LEU A 75 -13.16 7.87 -6.18
N ARG A 76 -12.45 7.77 -7.32
CA ARG A 76 -10.98 7.65 -7.34
C ARG A 76 -10.30 8.88 -6.74
N GLU A 77 -10.66 10.08 -7.18
CA GLU A 77 -10.05 11.31 -6.68
C GLU A 77 -10.33 11.50 -5.18
N ARG A 78 -11.56 11.22 -4.73
CA ARG A 78 -11.90 11.25 -3.30
C ARG A 78 -11.06 10.26 -2.48
N LYS A 79 -10.88 9.04 -2.98
CA LYS A 79 -10.07 8.03 -2.28
C LYS A 79 -8.59 8.42 -2.20
N ILE A 80 -8.07 9.05 -3.25
CA ILE A 80 -6.70 9.62 -3.23
C ILE A 80 -6.60 10.67 -2.13
N GLU A 81 -7.54 11.62 -2.06
CA GLU A 81 -7.54 12.67 -1.04
C GLU A 81 -7.60 12.09 0.38
N GLU A 82 -8.49 11.14 0.64
CA GLU A 82 -8.63 10.47 1.94
C GLU A 82 -7.32 9.78 2.36
N VAL A 83 -6.69 9.01 1.45
CA VAL A 83 -5.44 8.31 1.73
C VAL A 83 -4.26 9.28 1.91
N VAL A 84 -4.16 10.32 1.09
CA VAL A 84 -3.11 11.34 1.19
C VAL A 84 -3.16 12.03 2.55
N ASN A 85 -4.36 12.39 3.00
CA ASN A 85 -4.57 13.04 4.29
C ASN A 85 -4.24 12.09 5.45
N ALA A 86 -4.70 10.84 5.41
CA ALA A 86 -4.39 9.84 6.44
C ALA A 86 -2.88 9.58 6.57
N MET A 87 -2.17 9.55 5.43
CA MET A 87 -0.73 9.30 5.37
C MET A 87 0.13 10.56 5.51
N GLY A 88 -0.47 11.73 5.70
CA GLY A 88 0.24 13.00 5.86
C GLY A 88 1.16 13.34 4.67
N LEU A 89 0.73 13.02 3.44
CA LEU A 89 1.54 13.20 2.22
C LEU A 89 1.26 14.51 1.48
N SER A 90 0.33 15.34 1.97
CA SER A 90 -0.15 16.54 1.25
C SER A 90 0.97 17.52 0.88
N LYS A 91 2.04 17.60 1.68
CA LYS A 91 3.18 18.51 1.43
C LYS A 91 4.15 18.02 0.35
N CYS A 92 4.11 16.75 -0.04
CA CYS A 92 5.06 16.15 -0.97
C CYS A 92 4.40 15.56 -2.23
N LEU A 93 3.12 15.87 -2.47
CA LEU A 93 2.37 15.39 -3.64
C LEU A 93 3.04 15.71 -4.97
N ASP A 94 3.48 16.96 -5.14
CA ASP A 94 4.11 17.44 -6.38
C ASP A 94 5.63 17.21 -6.40
N THR A 95 6.18 16.59 -5.36
CA THR A 95 7.61 16.26 -5.26
C THR A 95 7.86 14.92 -5.96
N LEU A 96 8.93 14.84 -6.74
CA LEU A 96 9.41 13.56 -7.27
C LEU A 96 9.69 12.59 -6.14
N ILE A 97 9.28 11.34 -6.32
CA ILE A 97 9.66 10.26 -5.38
C ILE A 97 11.19 10.17 -5.31
N GLY A 98 11.87 10.34 -6.44
CA GLY A 98 13.32 10.33 -6.55
C GLY A 98 13.94 8.95 -6.32
N ASP A 99 15.19 8.84 -6.70
CA ASP A 99 15.99 7.62 -6.62
C ASP A 99 17.39 7.94 -6.08
N TYR A 100 18.38 7.11 -6.41
CA TYR A 100 19.77 7.33 -6.01
C TYR A 100 20.42 8.52 -6.72
N TYR A 101 19.99 8.85 -7.94
CA TYR A 101 20.57 9.90 -8.78
C TYR A 101 19.82 11.21 -8.65
N VAL A 102 18.50 11.15 -8.46
CA VAL A 102 17.62 12.32 -8.33
C VAL A 102 17.07 12.37 -6.92
N LYS A 103 17.40 13.44 -6.19
CA LYS A 103 16.84 13.67 -4.86
C LYS A 103 15.32 13.81 -4.96
N GLY A 104 14.60 13.08 -4.10
CA GLY A 104 13.16 13.16 -3.96
C GLY A 104 12.73 13.24 -2.51
N ILE A 105 11.59 12.63 -2.20
CA ILE A 105 11.00 12.58 -0.86
C ILE A 105 11.88 11.76 0.11
N SER A 106 11.68 12.00 1.41
CA SER A 106 12.39 11.30 2.49
C SER A 106 12.04 9.81 2.55
N GLY A 107 12.86 9.01 3.23
CA GLY A 107 12.60 7.58 3.44
C GLY A 107 11.26 7.30 4.12
N GLY A 108 10.88 8.12 5.11
CA GLY A 108 9.58 8.00 5.78
C GLY A 108 8.40 8.31 4.85
N GLU A 109 8.55 9.33 3.99
CA GLU A 109 7.53 9.63 2.96
C GLU A 109 7.45 8.53 1.89
N LYS A 110 8.58 7.94 1.46
CA LYS A 110 8.58 6.75 0.59
C LYS A 110 7.82 5.60 1.24
N ARG A 111 8.06 5.34 2.53
CA ARG A 111 7.35 4.29 3.28
C ARG A 111 5.85 4.54 3.32
N ARG A 112 5.42 5.76 3.66
CA ARG A 112 4.00 6.14 3.69
C ARG A 112 3.36 6.10 2.30
N THR A 113 4.10 6.46 1.26
CA THR A 113 3.65 6.35 -0.15
C THR A 113 3.41 4.89 -0.54
N SER A 114 4.28 3.97 -0.13
CA SER A 114 4.10 2.53 -0.39
C SER A 114 2.86 1.96 0.31
N ILE A 115 2.63 2.36 1.56
CA ILE A 115 1.43 2.00 2.33
C ILE A 115 0.17 2.58 1.68
N ALA A 116 0.21 3.86 1.25
CA ALA A 116 -0.87 4.54 0.57
C ALA A 116 -1.34 3.78 -0.69
N VAL A 117 -0.41 3.22 -1.48
CA VAL A 117 -0.75 2.42 -2.66
C VAL A 117 -1.55 1.17 -2.32
N GLU A 118 -1.24 0.50 -1.20
CA GLU A 118 -2.03 -0.65 -0.73
C GLU A 118 -3.38 -0.24 -0.15
N LEU A 119 -3.48 0.93 0.51
CA LEU A 119 -4.76 1.48 0.98
C LEU A 119 -5.70 1.82 -0.19
N LEU A 120 -5.17 2.39 -1.27
CA LEU A 120 -5.93 2.70 -2.49
C LEU A 120 -6.55 1.45 -3.13
N ALA A 121 -5.96 0.27 -2.90
CA ALA A 121 -6.48 -1.00 -3.36
C ALA A 121 -7.79 -1.45 -2.69
N GLY A 122 -8.14 -0.85 -1.55
CA GLY A 122 -9.35 -1.20 -0.80
C GLY A 122 -9.34 -2.64 -0.25
N LYS A 123 -8.16 -3.17 0.08
CA LYS A 123 -8.05 -4.49 0.71
C LYS A 123 -8.48 -4.40 2.18
N LYS A 124 -9.13 -5.46 2.68
CA LYS A 124 -9.68 -5.50 4.05
C LYS A 124 -8.59 -5.69 5.10
N ILE A 125 -7.50 -6.34 4.72
CA ILE A 125 -6.36 -6.64 5.57
C ILE A 125 -5.13 -6.04 4.89
N ILE A 126 -4.28 -5.35 5.65
CA ILE A 126 -2.99 -4.88 5.16
C ILE A 126 -1.90 -5.52 6.01
N LEU A 127 -0.95 -6.14 5.33
CA LEU A 127 0.22 -6.78 5.93
C LEU A 127 1.44 -5.90 5.64
N LEU A 128 2.12 -5.48 6.70
CA LEU A 128 3.28 -4.59 6.63
C LEU A 128 4.53 -5.36 7.05
N ASP A 129 5.51 -5.48 6.17
CA ASP A 129 6.77 -6.13 6.49
C ASP A 129 7.81 -5.10 6.95
N GLU A 130 8.20 -5.17 8.22
CA GLU A 130 9.12 -4.24 8.90
C GLU A 130 8.86 -2.74 8.61
N PRO A 131 7.68 -2.19 8.98
CA PRO A 131 7.26 -0.83 8.61
C PRO A 131 8.15 0.32 9.09
N THR A 132 8.97 0.09 10.10
CA THR A 132 9.83 1.09 10.73
C THR A 132 11.32 0.87 10.44
N SER A 133 11.67 -0.15 9.66
CA SER A 133 13.07 -0.49 9.38
C SER A 133 13.74 0.59 8.53
N GLY A 134 14.94 1.02 8.94
CA GLY A 134 15.69 2.08 8.26
C GLY A 134 15.15 3.50 8.46
N LEU A 135 14.14 3.70 9.32
CA LEU A 135 13.61 5.03 9.66
C LEU A 135 14.16 5.53 11.00
N ASP A 136 14.33 6.85 11.12
CA ASP A 136 14.55 7.47 12.42
C ASP A 136 13.29 7.36 13.32
N SER A 137 13.44 7.65 14.61
CA SER A 137 12.35 7.53 15.58
C SER A 137 11.14 8.40 15.25
N ALA A 138 11.36 9.62 14.73
CA ALA A 138 10.27 10.55 14.42
C ALA A 138 9.47 10.07 13.21
N ALA A 139 10.17 9.65 12.14
CA ALA A 139 9.56 9.07 10.95
C ALA A 139 8.83 7.76 11.27
N SER A 140 9.39 6.92 12.14
CA SER A 140 8.76 5.68 12.60
C SER A 140 7.44 5.94 13.32
N ILE A 141 7.42 6.91 14.25
CA ILE A 141 6.19 7.32 14.95
C ILE A 141 5.16 7.83 13.94
N GLN A 142 5.55 8.68 13.00
CA GLN A 142 4.64 9.20 11.99
C GLN A 142 4.01 8.08 11.13
N VAL A 143 4.79 7.07 10.72
CA VAL A 143 4.26 5.93 9.97
C VAL A 143 3.23 5.17 10.80
N MET A 144 3.55 4.89 12.07
CA MET A 144 2.66 4.11 12.95
C MET A 144 1.42 4.89 13.39
N SER A 145 1.49 6.21 13.50
CA SER A 145 0.33 7.06 13.85
C SER A 145 -0.64 7.27 12.68
N SER A 146 -0.22 6.99 11.44
CA SER A 146 -1.05 7.07 10.23
C SER A 146 -1.84 5.78 9.94
N LEU A 147 -1.63 4.72 10.73
CA LEU A 147 -2.23 3.39 10.58
C LEU A 147 -3.26 3.13 11.67
#